data_AF-A0A1E1W7D2-F1
#
_entry.id   AF-A0A1E1W7D2-F1
#
_cell.length_a   1.000
_cell.length_b   1.000
_cell.length_c   1.000
_cell.angle_alpha   90.00
_cell.angle_beta   90.00
_cell.angle_gamma   90.00
#
_symmetry.space_group_name_H-M   'P 1'
#
loop_
_entity.id
_entity.type
_entity.pdbx_description
1 polymer ?
#
loop_
_entity_poly.entity_id
_entity_poly.type
_entity_poly.pdbx_seq_one_letter_code
_entity_poly.pdbx_strand_id
1 'polypeptide(L)'
;NIVLNYLSQFFPHHDLSLIDLTLKTITLLSIASAQRMQTLSLIKLQNISIQNDEIMIRVPDFVKTSRPGACQPLIRLPFVHENPSVCPALAIQNYIEKTTVLRNNTSEDNLFISIRRPHKKVGSQTLAHWVKNVLKKSGIDISVFGAHSTRHASTSAAYSSGVNLETVRQAAGWSNTSNIFLKYYNKHVIKNTNNSFADAIFR
;
A
#
# COMPACT_ATOMS: atom_id res chain seq x y z
N ASN A 1 -1.32 7.46 -13.18
CA ASN A 1 -1.90 7.57 -11.82
C ASN A 1 -1.23 8.77 -11.16
N ILE A 2 -1.98 9.81 -10.76
CA ILE A 2 -1.43 11.09 -10.27
C ILE A 2 -0.47 10.89 -9.10
N VAL A 3 -0.80 9.99 -8.16
CA VAL A 3 0.04 9.70 -6.99
C VAL A 3 1.35 9.04 -7.39
N LEU A 4 1.31 8.06 -8.31
CA LEU A 4 2.53 7.39 -8.78
C LEU A 4 3.45 8.35 -9.56
N ASN A 5 2.87 9.25 -10.36
CA ASN A 5 3.62 10.29 -11.09
C ASN A 5 4.27 11.30 -10.12
N TYR A 6 3.58 11.65 -9.03
CA TYR A 6 4.17 12.46 -7.97
C TYR A 6 5.31 11.71 -7.27
N LEU A 7 5.10 10.44 -6.90
CA LEU A 7 6.10 9.63 -6.22
C LEU A 7 7.33 9.34 -7.08
N SER A 8 7.19 9.21 -8.41
CA SER A 8 8.33 8.95 -9.31
C SER A 8 9.35 10.09 -9.33
N GLN A 9 8.95 11.31 -8.97
CA GLN A 9 9.86 12.47 -8.86
C GLN A 9 10.86 12.34 -7.71
N PHE A 10 10.57 11.49 -6.71
CA PHE A 10 11.41 11.26 -5.55
C PHE A 10 12.37 10.08 -5.81
N PHE A 11 13.29 10.25 -6.76
CA PHE A 11 14.27 9.24 -7.13
C PHE A 11 15.61 9.92 -7.46
N PRO A 12 16.78 9.34 -7.11
CA PRO A 12 16.99 8.01 -6.53
C PRO A 12 16.68 7.90 -5.03
N HIS A 13 16.38 6.69 -4.55
CA HIS A 13 15.91 6.48 -3.16
C HIS A 13 16.97 6.78 -2.08
N HIS A 14 18.26 6.58 -2.38
CA HIS A 14 19.35 6.78 -1.42
C HIS A 14 19.52 8.25 -1.02
N ASP A 15 19.29 9.17 -1.97
CA ASP A 15 19.41 10.62 -1.78
C ASP A 15 18.25 11.24 -0.99
N LEU A 16 17.12 10.54 -0.87
CA LEU A 16 15.94 11.08 -0.21
C LEU A 16 16.14 11.30 1.28
N SER A 17 15.56 12.37 1.81
CA SER A 17 15.48 12.55 3.27
C SER A 17 14.73 11.38 3.93
N LEU A 18 14.96 11.14 5.23
CA LEU A 18 14.21 10.12 5.98
C LEU A 18 12.69 10.36 5.86
N ILE A 19 12.27 11.63 5.86
CA ILE A 19 10.86 12.01 5.72
C ILE A 19 10.33 11.54 4.37
N ASP A 20 10.96 11.94 3.28
CA ASP A 20 10.47 11.66 1.92
C ASP A 20 10.50 10.16 1.62
N LEU A 21 11.57 9.47 2.03
CA LEU A 21 11.66 8.01 1.89
C LEU A 21 10.58 7.30 2.70
N THR A 22 10.29 7.75 3.92
CA THR A 22 9.22 7.18 4.75
C THR A 22 7.85 7.36 4.08
N LEU A 23 7.53 8.59 3.66
CA LEU A 23 6.26 8.92 3.02
C LEU A 23 6.06 8.15 1.71
N LYS A 24 7.12 8.03 0.92
CA LYS A 24 7.12 7.25 -0.32
C LYS A 24 6.89 5.77 -0.05
N THR A 25 7.65 5.18 0.86
CA THR A 25 7.59 3.74 1.18
C THR A 25 6.22 3.33 1.67
N ILE A 26 5.62 4.06 2.63
CA ILE A 26 4.28 3.71 3.12
C ILE A 26 3.21 3.85 2.04
N THR A 27 3.33 4.86 1.17
CA THR A 27 2.32 5.10 0.13
C THR A 27 2.42 4.05 -0.97
N LEU A 28 3.62 3.72 -1.46
CA LEU A 28 3.83 2.64 -2.43
C LEU A 28 3.38 1.29 -1.87
N LEU A 29 3.76 0.98 -0.61
CA LEU A 29 3.31 -0.24 0.06
C LEU A 29 1.79 -0.30 0.19
N SER A 30 1.14 0.81 0.55
CA SER A 30 -0.33 0.88 0.64
C SER A 30 -1.02 0.66 -0.69
N ILE A 31 -0.44 1.16 -1.79
CA ILE A 31 -0.99 1.00 -3.13
C ILE A 31 -0.79 -0.44 -3.60
N ALA A 32 0.43 -0.97 -3.47
CA ALA A 32 0.80 -2.30 -3.97
C ALA A 32 0.12 -3.43 -3.20
N SER A 33 0.00 -3.31 -1.86
CA SER A 33 -0.58 -4.38 -1.03
C SER A 33 -2.10 -4.29 -0.86
N ALA A 34 -2.70 -3.11 -1.08
CA ALA A 34 -4.10 -2.82 -0.75
C ALA A 34 -4.52 -3.18 0.71
N GLN A 35 -3.56 -3.31 1.62
CA GLN A 35 -3.79 -3.67 3.01
C GLN A 35 -4.30 -2.49 3.85
N ARG A 36 -4.92 -2.81 5.00
CA ARG A 36 -5.32 -1.77 5.97
C ARG A 36 -4.09 -1.17 6.64
N MET A 37 -4.17 0.11 7.01
CA MET A 37 -3.11 0.79 7.78
C MET A 37 -2.78 0.06 9.09
N GLN A 38 -3.76 -0.59 9.71
CA GLN A 38 -3.53 -1.44 10.89
C GLN A 38 -2.60 -2.61 10.57
N THR A 39 -2.83 -3.33 9.46
CA THR A 39 -1.94 -4.41 9.01
C THR A 39 -0.55 -3.87 8.72
N LEU A 40 -0.44 -2.74 8.02
CA LEU A 40 0.86 -2.12 7.69
C LEU A 40 1.64 -1.68 8.93
N SER A 41 0.96 -1.20 9.99
CA SER A 41 1.62 -0.83 11.26
C SER A 41 2.17 -2.01 12.05
N LEU A 42 1.68 -3.23 11.77
CA LEU A 42 2.10 -4.46 12.45
C LEU A 42 3.23 -5.19 11.71
N ILE A 43 3.67 -4.68 10.55
CA ILE A 43 4.80 -5.28 9.85
C ILE A 43 6.06 -5.17 10.72
N LYS A 44 6.73 -6.31 10.88
CA LYS A 44 7.95 -6.49 11.67
C LYS A 44 9.10 -6.87 10.75
N LEU A 45 10.30 -6.36 11.01
CA LEU A 45 11.49 -6.61 10.19
C LEU A 45 11.85 -8.09 10.14
N GLN A 46 11.77 -8.78 11.27
CA GLN A 46 12.03 -10.24 11.34
C GLN A 46 11.09 -11.08 10.45
N ASN A 47 9.94 -10.52 10.05
CA ASN A 47 8.96 -11.21 9.20
C ASN A 47 9.05 -10.80 7.71
N ILE A 48 10.06 -10.02 7.34
CA ILE A 48 10.35 -9.62 5.96
C ILE A 48 11.45 -10.54 5.42
N SER A 49 11.14 -11.24 4.32
CA SER A 49 12.11 -12.03 3.57
C SER A 49 12.34 -11.35 2.22
N ILE A 50 13.58 -10.93 1.99
CA ILE A 50 14.02 -10.37 0.71
C ILE A 50 14.59 -11.52 -0.11
N GLN A 51 13.99 -11.79 -1.27
CA GLN A 51 14.47 -12.73 -2.28
C GLN A 51 14.98 -11.95 -3.50
N ASN A 52 15.54 -12.65 -4.48
CA ASN A 52 16.13 -12.01 -5.67
C ASN A 52 15.09 -11.19 -6.46
N ASP A 53 13.87 -11.73 -6.61
CA ASP A 53 12.83 -11.14 -7.48
C ASP A 53 11.63 -10.56 -6.72
N GLU A 54 11.49 -10.86 -5.42
CA GLU A 54 10.39 -10.33 -4.60
C GLU A 54 10.75 -10.14 -3.12
N ILE A 55 9.98 -9.29 -2.45
CA ILE A 55 9.92 -9.20 -0.99
C ILE A 55 8.63 -9.87 -0.50
N MET A 56 8.77 -10.81 0.41
CA MET A 56 7.66 -11.45 1.11
C MET A 56 7.56 -10.93 2.54
N ILE A 57 6.37 -10.48 2.93
CA ILE A 57 6.09 -9.95 4.27
C ILE A 57 4.99 -10.78 4.92
N ARG A 58 5.31 -11.42 6.04
CA ARG A 58 4.34 -12.13 6.87
C ARG A 58 3.84 -11.18 7.97
N VAL A 59 2.53 -11.11 8.17
CA VAL A 59 1.97 -10.33 9.29
C VAL A 59 1.17 -11.28 10.18
N PRO A 60 1.84 -11.89 11.17
CA PRO A 60 1.21 -12.91 12.01
C PRO A 60 0.34 -12.34 13.13
N ASP A 61 0.52 -11.06 13.44
CA ASP A 61 -0.23 -10.40 14.49
C ASP A 61 -1.73 -10.34 14.14
N PHE A 62 -2.57 -10.72 15.11
CA PHE A 62 -4.02 -10.71 14.93
C PHE A 62 -4.53 -9.27 14.74
N VAL A 63 -5.00 -8.97 13.53
CA VAL A 63 -5.82 -7.78 13.26
C VAL A 63 -7.28 -8.05 13.65
N LYS A 64 -8.09 -7.00 13.88
CA LYS A 64 -9.51 -7.09 14.27
C LYS A 64 -10.37 -7.97 13.33
N THR A 65 -9.92 -8.18 12.09
CA THR A 65 -10.59 -9.03 11.10
C THR A 65 -10.08 -10.47 11.05
N SER A 66 -9.16 -10.85 11.92
CA SER A 66 -8.65 -12.23 12.01
C SER A 66 -9.74 -13.12 12.58
N ARG A 67 -9.99 -14.25 11.93
CA ARG A 67 -10.92 -15.28 12.40
C ARG A 67 -10.12 -16.51 12.81
N PRO A 68 -10.57 -17.29 13.81
CA PRO A 68 -9.97 -18.59 14.11
C PRO A 68 -9.89 -19.44 12.82
N GLY A 69 -8.70 -19.97 12.51
CA GLY A 69 -8.45 -20.78 11.30
C GLY A 69 -8.23 -20.00 10.00
N ALA A 70 -8.25 -18.66 10.01
CA ALA A 70 -7.95 -17.87 8.80
C ALA A 70 -6.44 -17.79 8.53
N CYS A 71 -6.06 -17.91 7.25
CA CYS A 71 -4.68 -17.68 6.83
C CYS A 71 -4.25 -16.24 7.16
N GLN A 72 -3.07 -16.09 7.76
CA GLN A 72 -2.49 -14.79 8.03
C GLN A 72 -2.09 -14.11 6.72
N PRO A 73 -2.19 -12.77 6.63
CA PRO A 73 -1.86 -12.06 5.40
C PRO A 73 -0.37 -12.22 5.05
N LEU A 74 -0.13 -12.69 3.83
CA LEU A 74 1.17 -12.72 3.16
C LEU A 74 1.16 -11.67 2.06
N ILE A 75 1.99 -10.64 2.20
CA ILE A 75 2.17 -9.61 1.18
C ILE A 75 3.37 -10.01 0.33
N ARG A 76 3.16 -10.13 -0.99
CA ARG A 76 4.24 -10.36 -1.98
C ARG A 76 4.41 -9.09 -2.81
N LEU A 77 5.65 -8.60 -2.90
CA LEU A 77 5.99 -7.38 -3.61
C LEU A 77 7.13 -7.69 -4.59
N PRO A 78 6.86 -7.83 -5.89
CA PRO A 78 7.92 -8.04 -6.86
C PRO A 78 8.80 -6.80 -6.99
N PHE A 79 10.07 -7.00 -7.34
CA PHE A 79 10.91 -5.91 -7.81
C PHE A 79 10.46 -5.49 -9.22
N VAL A 80 10.26 -4.18 -9.39
CA VAL A 80 9.80 -3.59 -10.65
C VAL A 80 11.01 -2.97 -11.31
N HIS A 81 11.75 -3.78 -12.08
CA HIS A 81 13.03 -3.40 -12.65
C HIS A 81 12.89 -2.38 -13.78
N GLU A 82 11.77 -2.40 -14.52
CA GLU A 82 11.51 -1.46 -15.62
C GLU A 82 11.25 -0.03 -15.12
N ASN A 83 10.77 0.11 -13.88
CA ASN A 83 10.51 1.41 -13.28
C ASN A 83 10.88 1.43 -11.78
N PRO A 84 12.18 1.55 -11.46
CA PRO A 84 12.65 1.52 -10.08
C PRO A 84 12.14 2.72 -9.26
N SER A 85 11.76 3.83 -9.93
CA SER A 85 11.26 5.04 -9.27
C SER A 85 9.95 4.83 -8.51
N VAL A 86 9.15 3.82 -8.86
CA VAL A 86 7.87 3.51 -8.17
C VAL A 86 7.86 2.10 -7.60
N CYS A 87 9.01 1.43 -7.56
CA CYS A 87 9.10 0.06 -7.07
C CYS A 87 8.89 0.00 -5.55
N PRO A 88 7.82 -0.67 -5.05
CA PRO A 88 7.55 -0.77 -3.62
C PRO A 88 8.61 -1.61 -2.90
N ALA A 89 9.09 -2.70 -3.52
CA ALA A 89 10.11 -3.56 -2.94
C ALA A 89 11.45 -2.81 -2.76
N LEU A 90 11.89 -2.10 -3.79
CA LEU A 90 13.10 -1.28 -3.75
C LEU A 90 13.01 -0.16 -2.69
N ALA A 91 11.85 0.49 -2.58
CA ALA A 91 11.62 1.52 -1.56
C ALA A 91 11.72 0.93 -0.13
N ILE A 92 11.15 -0.25 0.11
CA ILE A 92 11.25 -0.93 1.41
C ILE A 92 12.70 -1.28 1.74
N GLN A 93 13.44 -1.83 0.78
CA GLN A 93 14.85 -2.18 0.97
C GLN A 93 15.68 -0.95 1.36
N ASN A 94 15.58 0.14 0.60
CA ASN A 94 16.29 1.39 0.88
C ASN A 94 15.87 1.99 2.23
N TYR A 95 14.60 1.86 2.60
CA TYR A 95 14.12 2.35 3.89
C TYR A 95 14.66 1.53 5.07
N ILE A 96 14.74 0.20 4.93
CA ILE A 96 15.35 -0.67 5.94
C ILE A 96 16.81 -0.26 6.13
N GLU A 97 17.59 -0.19 5.04
CA GLU A 97 19.00 0.22 5.05
C GLU A 97 19.20 1.59 5.73
N LYS A 98 18.40 2.59 5.35
CA LYS A 98 18.49 3.95 5.92
C LYS A 98 18.09 4.02 7.39
N THR A 99 17.21 3.14 7.85
CA THR A 99 16.75 3.13 9.24
C THR A 99 17.56 2.22 10.16
N THR A 100 18.42 1.35 9.64
CA THR A 100 19.28 0.45 10.43
C THR A 100 20.03 1.20 11.54
N VAL A 101 20.72 2.29 11.19
CA VAL A 101 21.49 3.10 12.16
C VAL A 101 20.62 3.79 13.22
N LEU A 102 19.36 4.07 12.90
CA LEU A 102 18.42 4.72 13.81
C LEU A 102 17.83 3.75 14.85
N ARG A 103 17.86 2.45 14.52
CA ARG A 103 17.33 1.37 15.35
C ARG A 103 18.32 0.83 16.37
N ASN A 104 19.62 1.09 16.19
CA ASN A 104 20.64 0.62 17.13
C ASN A 104 20.41 1.09 18.58
N ASN A 105 19.65 2.18 18.77
CA ASN A 105 19.30 2.72 20.09
C ASN A 105 17.87 2.38 20.53
N THR A 106 17.15 1.53 19.80
CA THR A 106 15.76 1.17 20.10
C THR A 106 15.51 -0.33 19.94
N SER A 107 14.70 -0.93 20.81
CA SER A 107 14.28 -2.33 20.68
C SER A 107 13.10 -2.52 19.72
N GLU A 108 13.02 -1.69 18.67
CA GLU A 108 11.83 -1.57 17.80
C GLU A 108 11.99 -2.40 16.52
N ASP A 109 11.26 -3.52 16.48
CA ASP A 109 11.22 -4.44 15.33
C ASP A 109 10.19 -4.03 14.26
N ASN A 110 9.34 -3.03 14.53
CA ASN A 110 8.37 -2.55 13.54
C ASN A 110 9.05 -1.93 12.30
N LEU A 111 8.55 -2.26 11.10
CA LEU A 111 9.07 -1.69 9.85
C LEU A 111 9.03 -0.17 9.91
N PHE A 112 7.87 0.45 10.20
CA PHE A 112 7.79 1.91 10.28
C PHE A 112 8.10 2.42 11.69
N ILE A 113 9.02 3.39 11.73
CA ILE A 113 9.42 4.12 12.93
C ILE A 113 9.12 5.60 12.81
N SER A 114 9.04 6.28 13.95
CA SER A 114 8.89 7.74 14.01
C SER A 114 10.07 8.42 13.32
N ILE A 115 9.75 9.40 12.48
CA ILE A 115 10.74 10.26 11.81
C ILE A 115 11.58 11.03 12.83
N ARG A 116 11.00 11.43 13.96
CA ARG A 116 11.69 12.15 15.03
C ARG A 116 12.20 11.18 16.10
N ARG A 117 13.34 11.52 16.73
CA ARG A 117 13.80 10.87 17.95
C ARG A 117 12.68 10.87 18.99
N PRO A 118 12.49 9.79 19.77
CA PRO A 118 13.38 8.62 19.90
C PRO A 118 13.12 7.48 18.89
N HIS A 119 12.58 7.75 17.70
CA HIS A 119 12.42 6.74 16.62
C HIS A 119 11.65 5.47 17.03
N LYS A 120 10.63 5.64 17.90
CA LYS A 120 9.73 4.56 18.34
C LYS A 120 8.83 4.08 17.22
N LYS A 121 8.23 2.89 17.37
CA LYS A 121 7.21 2.39 16.44
C LYS A 121 6.06 3.37 16.27
N VAL A 122 5.48 3.41 15.08
CA VAL A 122 4.31 4.26 14.78
C VAL A 122 3.04 3.42 14.62
N GLY A 123 1.92 3.97 15.05
CA GLY A 123 0.61 3.35 14.90
C GLY A 123 -0.04 3.62 13.55
N SER A 124 -1.16 2.92 13.31
CA SER A 124 -1.96 3.01 12.09
C SER A 124 -2.45 4.44 11.77
N GLN A 125 -2.76 5.25 12.79
CA GLN A 125 -3.19 6.63 12.63
C GLN A 125 -2.09 7.51 12.02
N THR A 126 -0.85 7.36 12.50
CA THR A 126 0.30 8.09 11.96
C THR A 126 0.56 7.70 10.50
N LEU A 127 0.52 6.41 10.19
CA LEU A 127 0.66 5.92 8.81
C LEU A 127 -0.43 6.49 7.89
N ALA A 128 -1.69 6.47 8.36
CA ALA A 128 -2.81 7.04 7.63
C ALA A 128 -2.61 8.55 7.36
N HIS A 129 -2.11 9.29 8.35
CA HIS A 129 -1.83 10.71 8.19
C HIS A 129 -0.72 10.97 7.16
N TRP A 130 0.35 10.16 7.17
CA TRP A 130 1.41 10.24 6.17
C TRP A 130 0.92 9.97 4.75
N VAL A 131 0.13 8.92 4.55
CA VAL A 131 -0.48 8.62 3.24
C VAL A 131 -1.40 9.77 2.81
N LYS A 132 -2.25 10.28 3.71
CA LYS A 132 -3.14 11.42 3.42
C LYS A 132 -2.36 12.67 3.00
N ASN A 133 -1.21 12.92 3.63
CA ASN A 133 -0.34 14.04 3.26
C ASN A 133 0.26 13.88 1.87
N VAL A 134 0.66 12.66 1.48
CA VAL A 134 1.13 12.40 0.11
C VAL A 134 -0.01 12.58 -0.90
N LEU A 135 -1.21 12.08 -0.62
CA LEU A 135 -2.37 12.28 -1.49
C LEU A 135 -2.65 13.79 -1.69
N LYS A 136 -2.67 14.56 -0.60
CA LYS A 136 -2.84 16.02 -0.66
C LYS A 136 -1.75 16.68 -1.52
N LYS A 137 -0.49 16.35 -1.29
CA LYS A 137 0.65 16.92 -2.04
C LYS A 137 0.63 16.53 -3.52
N SER A 138 0.09 15.35 -3.85
CA SER A 138 -0.10 14.92 -5.24
C SER A 138 -1.27 15.61 -5.95
N GLY A 139 -2.02 16.47 -5.26
CA GLY A 139 -3.17 17.19 -5.83
C GLY A 139 -4.50 16.44 -5.73
N ILE A 140 -4.59 15.38 -4.91
CA ILE A 140 -5.87 14.72 -4.62
C ILE A 140 -6.62 15.53 -3.56
N ASP A 141 -7.91 15.77 -3.83
CA ASP A 141 -8.81 16.37 -2.85
C ASP A 141 -9.08 15.41 -1.69
N ILE A 142 -8.44 15.69 -0.56
CA ILE A 142 -8.54 14.91 0.67
C ILE A 142 -9.84 15.14 1.46
N SER A 143 -10.70 16.08 1.04
CA SER A 143 -12.06 16.21 1.58
C SER A 143 -12.96 15.08 1.07
N VAL A 144 -12.65 14.56 -0.12
CA VAL A 144 -13.36 13.46 -0.77
C VAL A 144 -12.61 12.12 -0.60
N PHE A 145 -11.27 12.13 -0.66
CA PHE A 145 -10.45 10.93 -0.67
C PHE A 145 -9.47 10.85 0.52
N GLY A 146 -9.78 10.02 1.50
CA GLY A 146 -8.91 9.76 2.66
C GLY A 146 -7.87 8.67 2.42
N ALA A 147 -7.05 8.38 3.43
CA ALA A 147 -6.05 7.29 3.38
C ALA A 147 -6.67 5.91 3.12
N HIS A 148 -7.93 5.70 3.53
CA HIS A 148 -8.68 4.48 3.23
C HIS A 148 -9.05 4.36 1.75
N SER A 149 -9.17 5.49 1.03
CA SER A 149 -9.48 5.52 -0.41
C SER A 149 -8.36 4.93 -1.26
N THR A 150 -7.11 4.92 -0.78
CA THR A 150 -5.99 4.25 -1.46
C THR A 150 -6.26 2.77 -1.69
N ARG A 151 -6.86 2.09 -0.69
CA ARG A 151 -7.26 0.68 -0.83
C ARG A 151 -8.36 0.52 -1.87
N HIS A 152 -9.39 1.38 -1.83
CA HIS A 152 -10.46 1.35 -2.82
C HIS A 152 -9.87 1.50 -4.22
N ALA A 153 -9.16 2.61 -4.48
CA ALA A 153 -8.56 2.91 -5.77
C ALA A 153 -7.61 1.81 -6.27
N SER A 154 -6.78 1.22 -5.40
CA SER A 154 -5.84 0.17 -5.79
C SER A 154 -6.56 -1.12 -6.20
N THR A 155 -7.56 -1.55 -5.42
CA THR A 155 -8.36 -2.74 -5.75
C THR A 155 -9.19 -2.54 -7.02
N SER A 156 -9.80 -1.36 -7.22
CA SER A 156 -10.52 -1.02 -8.45
C SER A 156 -9.59 -1.00 -9.67
N ALA A 157 -8.39 -0.41 -9.53
CA ALA A 157 -7.41 -0.32 -10.60
C ALA A 157 -6.86 -1.70 -11.00
N ALA A 158 -6.56 -2.56 -10.02
CA ALA A 158 -6.11 -3.93 -10.29
C ALA A 158 -7.17 -4.73 -11.06
N TYR A 159 -8.42 -4.69 -10.61
CA TYR A 159 -9.53 -5.35 -11.31
C TYR A 159 -9.75 -4.77 -12.72
N SER A 160 -9.71 -3.45 -12.87
CA SER A 160 -9.82 -2.77 -14.17
C SER A 160 -8.65 -3.09 -15.11
N SER A 161 -7.50 -3.51 -14.57
CA SER A 161 -6.32 -3.93 -15.32
C SER A 161 -6.33 -5.44 -15.64
N GLY A 162 -7.44 -6.14 -15.36
CA GLY A 162 -7.61 -7.55 -15.68
C GLY A 162 -7.13 -8.53 -14.61
N VAL A 163 -6.73 -8.06 -13.42
CA VAL A 163 -6.37 -8.97 -12.31
C VAL A 163 -7.61 -9.72 -11.85
N ASN A 164 -7.49 -11.05 -11.70
CA ASN A 164 -8.58 -11.91 -11.28
C ASN A 164 -9.19 -11.41 -9.95
N LEU A 165 -10.51 -11.38 -9.88
CA LEU A 165 -11.28 -10.99 -8.70
C LEU A 165 -10.87 -11.73 -7.43
N GLU A 166 -10.49 -13.00 -7.53
CA GLU A 166 -9.96 -13.79 -6.41
C GLU A 166 -8.64 -13.23 -5.89
N THR A 167 -7.71 -12.90 -6.78
CA THR A 167 -6.43 -12.26 -6.42
C THR A 167 -6.66 -10.89 -5.79
N VAL A 168 -7.59 -10.09 -6.32
CA VAL A 168 -7.97 -8.79 -5.73
C VAL A 168 -8.58 -8.98 -4.34
N ARG A 169 -9.44 -9.99 -4.16
CA ARG A 169 -10.04 -10.33 -2.86
C ARG A 169 -8.98 -10.76 -1.85
N GLN A 170 -8.07 -11.66 -2.23
CA GLN A 170 -6.99 -12.13 -1.37
C GLN A 170 -6.05 -10.98 -0.99
N ALA A 171 -5.61 -10.17 -1.95
CA ALA A 171 -4.74 -9.01 -1.69
C ALA A 171 -5.40 -8.00 -0.73
N ALA A 172 -6.71 -7.78 -0.85
CA ALA A 172 -7.45 -6.92 0.05
C ALA A 172 -7.85 -7.57 1.39
N GLY A 173 -7.58 -8.87 1.60
CA GLY A 173 -8.00 -9.62 2.79
C GLY A 173 -9.52 -9.79 2.90
N TRP A 174 -10.21 -10.00 1.78
CA TRP A 174 -11.62 -10.41 1.71
C TRP A 174 -11.75 -11.92 1.52
N SER A 175 -12.87 -12.49 1.97
CA SER A 175 -13.19 -13.88 1.64
C SER A 175 -13.43 -14.04 0.13
N ASN A 176 -13.10 -15.21 -0.41
CA ASN A 176 -13.31 -15.55 -1.82
C ASN A 176 -14.77 -15.40 -2.27
N THR A 177 -15.73 -15.53 -1.35
CA THR A 177 -17.17 -15.35 -1.60
C THR A 177 -17.68 -13.92 -1.40
N SER A 178 -16.80 -12.98 -1.03
CA SER A 178 -17.23 -11.64 -0.63
C SER A 178 -17.69 -10.80 -1.82
N ASN A 179 -18.96 -10.39 -1.81
CA ASN A 179 -19.49 -9.37 -2.72
C ASN A 179 -19.16 -7.94 -2.28
N ILE A 180 -18.41 -7.76 -1.19
CA ILE A 180 -18.05 -6.43 -0.66
C ILE A 180 -17.26 -5.63 -1.71
N PHE A 181 -16.32 -6.28 -2.42
CA PHE A 181 -15.58 -5.62 -3.50
C PHE A 181 -16.52 -5.07 -4.58
N LEU A 182 -17.36 -5.93 -5.16
CA LEU A 182 -18.29 -5.56 -6.23
C LEU A 182 -19.28 -4.47 -5.78
N LYS A 183 -19.76 -4.54 -4.53
CA LYS A 183 -20.78 -3.63 -4.01
C LYS A 183 -20.26 -2.25 -3.61
N TYR A 184 -19.04 -2.16 -3.06
CA TYR A 184 -18.54 -0.91 -2.45
C TYR A 184 -17.23 -0.39 -3.02
N TYR A 185 -16.48 -1.22 -3.76
CA TYR A 185 -15.11 -0.93 -4.20
C TYR A 185 -14.95 -0.98 -5.72
N ASN A 186 -15.76 -1.75 -6.47
CA ASN A 186 -15.81 -1.70 -7.92
C ASN A 186 -16.60 -0.48 -8.41
N LYS A 187 -16.14 0.71 -8.04
CA LYS A 187 -16.58 1.96 -8.67
C LYS A 187 -15.84 2.04 -9.99
N HIS A 188 -16.57 1.93 -11.10
CA HIS A 188 -16.00 2.18 -12.43
C HIS A 188 -15.14 3.46 -12.34
N VAL A 189 -13.85 3.35 -12.69
CA VAL A 189 -13.04 4.53 -12.98
C VAL A 189 -13.83 5.25 -14.05
N ILE A 190 -14.44 6.39 -13.72
CA ILE A 190 -15.36 7.11 -14.59
C ILE A 190 -14.56 7.50 -15.85
N LYS A 191 -14.56 6.64 -16.86
CA LYS A 191 -14.51 7.09 -18.23
C LYS A 191 -15.89 7.67 -18.45
N ASN A 192 -15.95 8.99 -18.58
CA ASN A 192 -17.14 9.68 -19.07
C ASN A 192 -17.43 9.14 -20.48
N THR A 193 -18.11 8.01 -20.56
CA THR A 193 -18.81 7.56 -21.75
C THR A 193 -20.27 7.50 -21.36
N ASN A 194 -20.88 8.70 -21.29
CA ASN A 194 -22.31 8.81 -21.49
C ASN A 194 -22.60 8.14 -22.83
N ASN A 195 -23.20 6.94 -22.78
CA ASN A 195 -24.07 6.32 -23.80
C ASN A 195 -24.05 4.77 -23.81
N SER A 196 -23.27 4.06 -22.99
CA SER A 196 -23.18 2.59 -23.17
C SER A 196 -24.40 1.75 -22.73
N PHE A 197 -25.44 2.34 -22.13
CA PHE A 197 -26.63 1.59 -21.71
C PHE A 197 -27.68 1.45 -22.82
N ALA A 198 -27.85 2.49 -23.65
CA ALA A 198 -28.82 2.46 -24.74
C ALA A 198 -28.38 1.53 -25.89
N ASP A 199 -27.09 1.55 -26.24
CA ASP A 199 -26.50 0.73 -27.31
C ASP A 199 -26.53 -0.78 -27.02
N ALA A 200 -26.69 -1.18 -25.75
CA ALA A 200 -26.78 -2.58 -25.35
C ALA A 200 -28.21 -3.14 -25.35
N ILE A 201 -29.22 -2.27 -25.33
CA ILE A 201 -30.64 -2.65 -25.24
C ILE A 201 -31.33 -2.59 -26.60
N PHE A 202 -30.96 -1.64 -27.45
CA PHE A 202 -31.54 -1.48 -28.77
C PHE A 202 -30.55 -1.89 -29.86
N ARG A 203 -30.55 -3.19 -30.18
CA ARG A 203 -30.13 -3.71 -31.49
C ARG A 203 -31.35 -3.90 -32.37
#